data_AF-C1MR51-F1
#
_entry.id   AF-C1MR51-F1
#
_cell.length_a   1.000
_cell.length_b   1.000
_cell.length_c   1.000
_cell.angle_alpha   90.00
_cell.angle_beta   90.00
_cell.angle_gamma   90.00
#
_symmetry.space_group_name_H-M   'P 1'
#
loop_
_entity.id
_entity.type
_entity.pdbx_description
1 polymer ?
#
loop_
_entity_poly.entity_id
_entity_poly.type
_entity_poly.pdbx_seq_one_letter_code
_entity_poly.pdbx_strand_id
1 'polypeptide(L)'
;MWELARSWTPGFCASGGSRTCAKKECAPDVVDPSLTLHGMWPSFSKPVDASDAGSTRKLSSRETSAALASRGGGGGCFWPQNCAQPPWWPPTAPWGYDPALLPTDETSAALAPAWYDDDLGAHEWSKHGTCAAWSDANGAERGLDQEAYYDAMFELAKKEGTPEMLRNATGSSVSLKSLQDMFAAAGKVALGCTPKCELAQVVTCYSRGGKHGGPGERVDCPCFGVRDSHYDNSCAELHACEDVKVLSAAQTGCGGGGPPRPGPGPGPGPHHRTCRDGARCCPDSGCRRCSHSSSGGHRHCTVVKGE
;
A
#
# COMPACT_ATOMS: atom_id res chain seq x y z
N MET A 1 -4.51 -8.67 19.15
CA MET A 1 -4.85 -9.18 17.81
C MET A 1 -3.70 -8.85 16.89
N TRP A 2 -3.64 -9.50 15.74
CA TRP A 2 -2.71 -9.19 14.67
C TRP A 2 -3.47 -8.91 13.39
N GLU A 3 -2.97 -7.98 12.60
CA GLU A 3 -3.49 -7.65 11.28
C GLU A 3 -2.39 -7.88 10.26
N LEU A 4 -2.60 -8.81 9.34
CA LEU A 4 -1.72 -9.00 8.21
C LEU A 4 -2.19 -8.12 7.05
N ALA A 5 -1.40 -7.10 6.73
CA ALA A 5 -1.62 -6.23 5.59
C ALA A 5 -0.81 -6.73 4.39
N ARG A 6 -1.49 -6.88 3.25
CA ARG A 6 -0.90 -7.29 1.97
C ARG A 6 -1.37 -6.37 0.87
N SER A 7 -0.46 -5.95 0.02
CA SER A 7 -0.73 -5.09 -1.12
C SER A 7 -1.09 -5.92 -2.34
N TRP A 8 -2.15 -5.57 -3.06
CA TRP A 8 -2.34 -6.07 -4.42
C TRP A 8 -1.39 -5.27 -5.32
N THR A 9 -0.26 -5.86 -5.73
CA THR A 9 0.86 -5.11 -6.33
C THR A 9 0.44 -4.21 -7.49
N PRO A 10 -0.37 -4.67 -8.48
CA PRO A 10 -0.80 -3.78 -9.55
C PRO A 10 -1.63 -2.58 -9.07
N GLY A 11 -2.50 -2.79 -8.08
CA GLY A 11 -3.31 -1.71 -7.51
C GLY A 11 -2.51 -0.74 -6.65
N PHE A 12 -1.57 -1.26 -5.86
CA PHE A 12 -0.59 -0.45 -5.16
C PHE A 12 0.17 0.44 -6.13
N CYS A 13 0.75 -0.13 -7.20
CA CYS A 13 1.51 0.61 -8.20
C CYS A 13 0.68 1.69 -8.91
N ALA A 14 -0.61 1.47 -9.12
CA ALA A 14 -1.52 2.47 -9.67
C ALA A 14 -1.88 3.62 -8.69
N SER A 15 -1.72 3.41 -7.38
CA SER A 15 -2.32 4.27 -6.36
C SER A 15 -1.62 5.63 -6.14
N GLY A 16 -0.29 5.71 -6.33
CA GLY A 16 0.49 6.90 -5.95
C GLY A 16 1.22 7.59 -7.11
N GLY A 17 0.84 7.29 -8.35
CA GLY A 17 1.38 7.93 -9.54
C GLY A 17 2.90 7.76 -9.66
N SER A 18 3.60 8.81 -10.08
CA SER A 18 5.04 8.74 -10.36
C SER A 18 5.90 8.34 -9.16
N ARG A 19 5.48 8.65 -7.92
CA ARG A 19 6.21 8.24 -6.72
C ARG A 19 6.13 6.74 -6.50
N THR A 20 4.96 6.14 -6.68
CA THR A 20 4.83 4.69 -6.52
C THR A 20 5.44 3.95 -7.70
N CYS A 21 5.32 4.48 -8.93
CA CYS A 21 5.98 3.90 -10.10
C CYS A 21 7.53 3.92 -10.02
N ALA A 22 8.12 4.71 -9.11
CA ALA A 22 9.55 4.69 -8.87
C ALA A 22 10.00 3.55 -7.94
N LYS A 23 9.06 2.84 -7.29
CA LYS A 23 9.35 1.65 -6.50
C LYS A 23 9.76 0.51 -7.41
N LYS A 24 10.75 -0.29 -6.97
CA LYS A 24 11.30 -1.38 -7.79
C LYS A 24 10.26 -2.43 -8.12
N GLU A 25 9.39 -2.77 -7.16
CA GLU A 25 8.26 -3.69 -7.36
C GLU A 25 7.23 -3.20 -8.39
N CYS A 26 7.28 -1.90 -8.74
CA CYS A 26 6.39 -1.26 -9.71
C CYS A 26 7.01 -1.06 -11.09
N ALA A 27 8.22 -1.57 -11.33
CA ALA A 27 8.83 -1.54 -12.65
C ALA A 27 8.00 -2.40 -13.64
N PRO A 28 7.76 -1.93 -14.89
CA PRO A 28 6.84 -2.60 -15.82
C PRO A 28 7.17 -4.07 -16.13
N ASP A 29 8.44 -4.45 -16.06
CA ASP A 29 8.97 -5.80 -16.26
C ASP A 29 9.03 -6.65 -14.99
N VAL A 30 8.70 -6.06 -13.83
CA VAL A 30 8.77 -6.69 -12.50
C VAL A 30 7.38 -6.94 -11.90
N VAL A 31 6.40 -6.06 -12.16
CA VAL A 31 5.07 -6.15 -11.51
C VAL A 31 4.41 -7.51 -11.76
N ASP A 32 4.23 -8.28 -10.68
CA ASP A 32 3.48 -9.53 -10.65
C ASP A 32 2.07 -9.30 -10.05
N PRO A 33 0.99 -9.82 -10.66
CA PRO A 33 -0.35 -9.81 -10.08
C PRO A 33 -0.45 -10.81 -8.91
N SER A 34 0.12 -10.42 -7.77
CA SER A 34 0.08 -11.12 -6.50
C SER A 34 -0.17 -10.18 -5.31
N LEU A 35 -0.54 -10.78 -4.18
CA LEU A 35 -0.50 -10.12 -2.89
C LEU A 35 0.92 -10.18 -2.33
N THR A 36 1.56 -9.03 -2.21
CA THR A 36 2.86 -8.87 -1.53
C THR A 36 2.68 -8.39 -0.10
N LEU A 37 3.61 -8.72 0.76
CA LEU A 37 3.60 -8.36 2.17
C LEU A 37 3.83 -6.85 2.35
N HIS A 38 2.84 -6.19 2.94
CA HIS A 38 3.00 -4.82 3.42
C HIS A 38 3.57 -4.88 4.85
N GLY A 39 2.86 -5.51 5.78
CA GLY A 39 3.31 -5.66 7.17
C GLY A 39 2.36 -6.49 8.03
N MET A 40 2.74 -6.73 9.30
CA MET A 40 1.91 -7.40 10.30
C MET A 40 1.80 -6.56 11.56
N TRP A 41 0.61 -6.05 11.87
CA TRP A 41 0.45 -5.01 12.87
C TRP A 41 -0.22 -5.55 14.12
N PRO A 42 0.37 -5.36 15.32
CA PRO A 42 -0.38 -5.53 16.56
C PRO A 42 -1.61 -4.59 16.55
N SER A 43 -2.78 -5.12 16.89
CA SER A 43 -4.00 -4.33 17.09
C SER A 43 -4.78 -4.82 18.30
N PHE A 44 -5.57 -3.93 18.90
CA PHE A 44 -6.40 -4.24 20.06
C PHE A 44 -7.84 -3.80 19.79
N SER A 45 -8.77 -4.71 20.01
CA SER A 45 -10.21 -4.45 19.90
C SER A 45 -10.91 -4.40 21.25
N LYS A 46 -10.16 -4.59 22.35
CA LYS A 46 -10.54 -4.34 23.73
C LYS A 46 -9.28 -3.97 24.53
N PRO A 47 -9.38 -3.07 25.53
CA PRO A 47 -8.32 -2.88 26.51
C PRO A 47 -7.98 -4.22 27.17
N VAL A 48 -6.71 -4.41 27.56
CA VAL A 48 -6.39 -5.38 28.59
C VAL A 48 -7.19 -4.94 29.82
N ASP A 49 -8.21 -5.69 30.21
CA ASP A 49 -9.06 -5.31 31.33
C ASP A 49 -8.20 -5.20 32.59
N ALA A 50 -8.06 -3.97 33.10
CA ALA A 50 -7.43 -3.68 34.38
C ALA A 50 -8.22 -4.23 35.59
N SER A 51 -9.25 -5.06 35.36
CA SER A 51 -10.08 -5.65 36.41
C SER A 51 -9.66 -7.04 36.88
N ASP A 52 -8.67 -7.68 36.25
CA ASP A 52 -8.14 -8.98 36.73
C ASP A 52 -6.84 -8.86 37.55
N ALA A 53 -6.31 -7.65 37.73
CA ALA A 53 -5.32 -7.37 38.76
C ALA A 53 -6.06 -7.13 40.09
N GLY A 54 -6.16 -8.20 40.88
CA GLY A 54 -6.83 -8.32 42.16
C GLY A 54 -7.04 -7.02 42.94
N SER A 55 -8.29 -6.87 43.40
CA SER A 55 -8.62 -6.11 44.60
C SER A 55 -7.56 -6.32 45.67
N THR A 56 -6.74 -5.30 45.92
CA THR A 56 -6.74 -4.55 47.19
C THR A 56 -5.62 -3.52 47.24
N ARG A 57 -6.02 -2.32 47.71
CA ARG A 57 -5.22 -1.24 48.31
C ARG A 57 -4.64 -0.15 47.39
N LYS A 58 -5.18 1.05 47.65
CA LYS A 58 -4.64 2.40 47.42
C LYS A 58 -3.10 2.41 47.40
N LEU A 59 -2.53 2.67 46.23
CA LEU A 59 -1.14 3.09 46.09
C LEU A 59 -1.09 4.53 45.57
N SER A 60 -0.19 5.27 46.21
CA SER A 60 -0.03 6.71 46.18
C SER A 60 0.52 7.23 44.85
N SER A 61 0.15 8.47 44.56
CA SER A 61 0.78 9.39 43.61
C SER A 61 2.30 9.21 43.46
N ARG A 62 2.72 8.55 42.38
CA ARG A 62 3.90 8.85 41.55
C ARG A 62 4.09 7.68 40.57
N GLU A 63 3.54 7.83 39.36
CA GLU A 63 4.05 7.34 38.07
C GLU A 63 2.91 7.31 37.03
N THR A 64 2.56 8.52 36.66
CA THR A 64 1.47 8.94 35.80
C THR A 64 1.85 8.89 34.31
N SER A 65 2.61 7.89 33.84
CA SER A 65 3.32 8.00 32.54
C SER A 65 2.99 6.96 31.46
N ALA A 66 2.03 6.04 31.69
CA ALA A 66 1.39 5.28 30.59
C ALA A 66 -0.04 5.78 30.29
N ALA A 67 -0.50 6.79 31.03
CA ALA A 67 -1.90 7.22 31.10
C ALA A 67 -2.32 8.27 30.05
N LEU A 68 -1.53 8.50 28.98
CA LEU A 68 -1.87 9.53 27.98
C LEU A 68 -1.55 9.15 26.53
N ALA A 69 -1.77 7.89 26.14
CA ALA A 69 -1.81 7.51 24.73
C ALA A 69 -3.26 7.50 24.20
N SER A 70 -3.66 8.67 23.69
CA SER A 70 -4.80 8.92 22.81
C SER A 70 -6.22 8.94 23.42
N ARG A 71 -6.78 10.16 23.51
CA ARG A 71 -8.21 10.40 23.68
C ARG A 71 -8.93 10.05 22.37
N GLY A 72 -9.30 8.78 22.19
CA GLY A 72 -10.31 8.31 21.23
C GLY A 72 -11.46 7.68 22.00
N GLY A 73 -12.68 8.14 21.77
CA GLY A 73 -13.85 7.79 22.58
C GLY A 73 -14.25 6.32 22.51
N GLY A 74 -14.60 5.76 23.68
CA GLY A 74 -15.47 4.59 23.84
C GLY A 74 -14.88 3.23 23.49
N GLY A 75 -14.27 2.53 24.47
CA GLY A 75 -14.00 1.08 24.42
C GLY A 75 -13.38 0.56 23.10
N GLY A 76 -12.54 1.39 22.49
CA GLY A 76 -12.36 1.44 21.04
C GLY A 76 -11.10 0.75 20.53
N CYS A 77 -11.11 0.49 19.23
CA CYS A 77 -10.01 -0.07 18.49
C CYS A 77 -8.72 0.76 18.62
N PHE A 78 -7.59 0.08 18.80
CA PHE A 78 -6.29 0.70 19.03
C PHE A 78 -5.17 -0.03 18.29
N TRP A 79 -4.32 0.74 17.62
CA TRP A 79 -3.16 0.24 16.88
C TRP A 79 -1.90 0.91 17.44
N PRO A 80 -1.16 0.24 18.35
CA PRO A 80 0.07 0.81 18.90
C PRO A 80 1.08 1.04 17.79
N GLN A 81 1.85 2.12 17.91
CA GLN A 81 2.90 2.46 16.97
C GLN A 81 4.11 3.03 17.69
N ASN A 82 5.30 2.85 17.11
CA ASN A 82 6.57 3.40 17.59
C ASN A 82 6.83 3.08 19.07
N CYS A 83 6.64 1.81 19.45
CA CYS A 83 6.77 1.38 20.84
C CYS A 83 8.22 1.50 21.33
N ALA A 84 8.39 1.67 22.63
CA ALA A 84 9.71 1.70 23.25
C ALA A 84 10.28 0.28 23.42
N GLN A 85 11.60 0.17 23.58
CA GLN A 85 12.26 -1.11 23.86
C GLN A 85 11.80 -1.65 25.23
N PRO A 86 11.29 -2.90 25.33
CA PRO A 86 10.86 -3.46 26.60
C PRO A 86 12.05 -3.92 27.46
N PRO A 87 11.88 -4.04 28.80
CA PRO A 87 12.97 -4.45 29.69
C PRO A 87 13.54 -5.85 29.39
N TRP A 88 12.74 -6.76 28.83
CA TRP A 88 13.18 -8.12 28.52
C TRP A 88 14.07 -8.21 27.28
N TRP A 89 14.12 -7.14 26.46
CA TRP A 89 14.75 -7.19 25.13
C TRP A 89 16.19 -7.74 25.20
N PRO A 90 16.57 -8.68 24.32
CA PRO A 90 17.88 -9.32 24.41
C PRO A 90 19.00 -8.27 24.28
N PRO A 91 19.97 -8.20 25.22
CA PRO A 91 21.01 -7.17 25.20
C PRO A 91 21.87 -7.15 23.93
N THR A 92 21.94 -8.29 23.23
CA THR A 92 22.73 -8.46 22.00
C THR A 92 21.90 -8.29 20.72
N ALA A 93 20.57 -8.16 20.82
CA ALA A 93 19.70 -8.03 19.66
C ALA A 93 19.50 -6.56 19.27
N PRO A 94 19.55 -6.21 17.97
CA PRO A 94 19.34 -4.83 17.53
C PRO A 94 17.89 -4.39 17.79
N TRP A 95 17.72 -3.22 18.41
CA TRP A 95 16.38 -2.61 18.53
C TRP A 95 15.97 -1.86 17.25
N GLY A 96 16.93 -1.32 16.51
CA GLY A 96 16.70 -0.76 15.18
C GLY A 96 16.44 -1.85 14.14
N TYR A 97 15.90 -1.47 12.99
CA TYR A 97 15.71 -2.39 11.86
C TYR A 97 17.06 -3.01 11.44
N ASP A 98 17.13 -4.34 11.41
CA ASP A 98 18.26 -5.09 10.88
C ASP A 98 17.81 -5.98 9.71
N PRO A 99 18.15 -5.62 8.46
CA PRO A 99 17.80 -6.42 7.29
C PRO A 99 18.48 -7.79 7.28
N ALA A 100 19.55 -8.01 8.05
CA ALA A 100 20.22 -9.31 8.12
C ALA A 100 19.39 -10.38 8.84
N LEU A 101 18.34 -9.98 9.57
CA LEU A 101 17.40 -10.89 10.22
C LEU A 101 16.22 -11.28 9.32
N LEU A 102 16.10 -10.70 8.12
CA LEU A 102 15.07 -11.10 7.17
C LEU A 102 15.33 -12.52 6.64
N PRO A 103 14.28 -13.33 6.40
CA PRO A 103 14.45 -14.65 5.78
C PRO A 103 15.18 -14.57 4.44
N THR A 104 16.21 -15.38 4.22
CA THR A 104 17.06 -15.29 3.03
C THR A 104 16.58 -16.12 1.84
N ASP A 105 15.42 -16.76 1.94
CA ASP A 105 14.89 -17.61 0.87
C ASP A 105 14.24 -16.79 -0.25
N GLU A 106 14.39 -17.24 -1.49
CA GLU A 106 13.88 -16.53 -2.68
C GLU A 106 12.35 -16.32 -2.63
N THR A 107 11.62 -17.22 -1.97
CA THR A 107 10.15 -17.09 -1.84
C THR A 107 9.79 -15.89 -0.96
N SER A 108 10.53 -15.67 0.12
CA SER A 108 10.36 -14.49 0.98
C SER A 108 10.69 -13.19 0.25
N ALA A 109 11.75 -13.16 -0.55
CA ALA A 109 12.09 -11.98 -1.35
C ALA A 109 10.99 -11.64 -2.37
N ALA A 110 10.45 -12.64 -3.08
CA ALA A 110 9.35 -12.44 -4.01
C ALA A 110 8.03 -12.05 -3.32
N LEU A 111 7.80 -12.54 -2.10
CA LEU A 111 6.60 -12.23 -1.31
C LEU A 111 6.62 -10.82 -0.74
N ALA A 112 7.80 -10.24 -0.47
CA ALA A 112 7.94 -8.96 0.20
C ALA A 112 9.00 -8.07 -0.47
N PRO A 113 8.94 -7.81 -1.79
CA PRO A 113 10.02 -7.16 -2.52
C PRO A 113 10.41 -5.83 -1.87
N ALA A 114 9.45 -4.98 -1.52
CA ALA A 114 9.74 -3.69 -0.87
C ALA A 114 10.42 -3.78 0.51
N TRP A 115 10.41 -4.94 1.17
CA TRP A 115 11.18 -5.16 2.41
C TRP A 115 12.67 -5.37 2.16
N TYR A 116 13.04 -5.90 0.99
CA TYR A 116 14.44 -6.16 0.60
C TYR A 116 15.00 -5.04 -0.27
N ASP A 117 14.17 -4.46 -1.11
CA ASP A 117 14.58 -3.59 -2.20
C ASP A 117 14.40 -2.10 -1.92
N ASP A 118 13.56 -1.76 -0.94
CA ASP A 118 13.13 -0.42 -0.57
C ASP A 118 13.14 -0.25 0.96
N ASP A 119 12.76 0.93 1.46
CA ASP A 119 12.76 1.25 2.89
C ASP A 119 11.55 0.71 3.68
N LEU A 120 10.76 -0.22 3.11
CA LEU A 120 9.51 -0.66 3.75
C LEU A 120 9.80 -1.39 5.07
N GLY A 121 10.80 -2.27 5.10
CA GLY A 121 11.17 -3.00 6.32
C GLY A 121 11.57 -2.06 7.47
N ALA A 122 12.32 -1.00 7.16
CA ALA A 122 12.70 0.02 8.14
C ALA A 122 11.49 0.79 8.68
N HIS A 123 10.54 1.14 7.81
CA HIS A 123 9.29 1.79 8.20
C HIS A 123 8.42 0.89 9.09
N GLU A 124 8.15 -0.32 8.60
CA GLU A 124 7.25 -1.29 9.24
C GLU A 124 7.80 -1.78 10.57
N TRP A 125 9.11 -2.03 10.68
CA TRP A 125 9.71 -2.36 11.97
C TRP A 125 9.56 -1.22 12.96
N SER A 126 10.04 -0.01 12.61
CA SER A 126 10.07 1.11 13.54
C SER A 126 8.68 1.47 14.05
N LYS A 127 7.69 1.46 13.14
CA LYS A 127 6.32 1.85 13.43
C LYS A 127 5.50 0.74 14.04
N HIS A 128 5.58 -0.50 13.54
CA HIS A 128 4.68 -1.58 13.92
C HIS A 128 5.40 -2.76 14.60
N GLY A 129 6.57 -3.16 14.08
CA GLY A 129 7.36 -4.28 14.61
C GLY A 129 7.84 -4.06 16.05
N THR A 130 8.24 -2.83 16.42
CA THR A 130 8.61 -2.49 17.81
C THR A 130 7.51 -2.81 18.82
N CYS A 131 6.24 -2.74 18.40
CA CYS A 131 5.10 -3.05 19.25
C CYS A 131 4.85 -4.57 19.39
N ALA A 132 5.40 -5.39 18.50
CA ALA A 132 5.37 -6.85 18.62
C ALA A 132 6.15 -7.36 19.85
N ALA A 133 7.10 -6.55 20.35
CA ALA A 133 7.89 -6.87 21.52
C ALA A 133 7.09 -6.80 22.84
N TRP A 134 5.85 -6.29 22.81
CA TRP A 134 5.00 -6.14 23.99
C TRP A 134 3.86 -7.18 23.99
N SER A 135 4.04 -8.27 24.74
CA SER A 135 2.97 -9.26 25.00
C SER A 135 1.94 -8.76 26.02
N ASP A 136 2.42 -8.03 27.03
CA ASP A 136 1.62 -7.42 28.10
C ASP A 136 2.06 -5.96 28.34
N ALA A 137 1.32 -5.24 29.18
CA ALA A 137 1.55 -3.82 29.43
C ALA A 137 2.85 -3.50 30.17
N ASN A 138 3.43 -4.48 30.88
CA ASN A 138 4.58 -4.30 31.76
C ASN A 138 5.87 -4.90 31.16
N GLY A 139 5.76 -5.66 30.07
CA GLY A 139 6.87 -6.43 29.49
C GLY A 139 7.35 -7.56 30.40
N ALA A 140 6.46 -8.09 31.25
CA ALA A 140 6.77 -9.19 32.15
C ALA A 140 6.82 -10.53 31.41
N GLU A 141 5.95 -10.69 30.43
CA GLU A 141 6.01 -11.73 29.41
C GLU A 141 6.85 -11.24 28.23
N ARG A 142 7.56 -12.18 27.61
CA ARG A 142 8.31 -11.90 26.40
C ARG A 142 7.37 -11.88 25.19
N GLY A 143 7.42 -10.78 24.44
CA GLY A 143 6.85 -10.67 23.10
C GLY A 143 7.78 -11.22 22.01
N LEU A 144 7.53 -10.82 20.76
CA LEU A 144 8.40 -11.19 19.65
C LEU A 144 9.61 -10.25 19.60
N ASP A 145 10.82 -10.81 19.47
CA ASP A 145 11.96 -10.03 19.02
C ASP A 145 11.92 -9.86 17.50
N GLN A 146 12.93 -9.19 16.94
CA GLN A 146 12.90 -8.80 15.54
C GLN A 146 12.91 -10.00 14.60
N GLU A 147 13.78 -10.99 14.86
CA GLU A 147 13.86 -12.24 14.10
C GLU A 147 12.53 -13.02 14.20
N ALA A 148 12.01 -13.24 15.43
CA ALA A 148 10.75 -13.97 15.61
C ALA A 148 9.54 -13.24 15.00
N TYR A 149 9.56 -11.90 14.97
CA TYR A 149 8.53 -11.10 14.30
C TYR A 149 8.59 -11.28 12.78
N TYR A 150 9.78 -11.24 12.18
CA TYR A 150 9.94 -11.50 10.75
C TYR A 150 9.52 -12.92 10.40
N ASP A 151 9.99 -13.94 11.12
CA ASP A 151 9.58 -15.33 10.90
C ASP A 151 8.05 -15.47 10.95
N ALA A 152 7.41 -14.96 12.02
CA ALA A 152 5.97 -15.06 12.17
C ALA A 152 5.20 -14.36 11.05
N MET A 153 5.66 -13.17 10.64
CA MET A 153 5.03 -12.38 9.59
C MET A 153 5.17 -13.05 8.20
N PHE A 154 6.39 -13.46 7.84
CA PHE A 154 6.67 -14.08 6.54
C PHE A 154 6.01 -15.45 6.43
N GLU A 155 6.07 -16.29 7.45
CA GLU A 155 5.40 -17.60 7.43
C GLU A 155 3.87 -17.47 7.34
N LEU A 156 3.30 -16.49 8.03
CA LEU A 156 1.87 -16.20 7.92
C LEU A 156 1.49 -15.73 6.51
N ALA A 157 2.30 -14.84 5.91
CA ALA A 157 2.09 -14.34 4.56
C ALA A 157 2.24 -15.46 3.51
N LYS A 158 3.23 -16.35 3.66
CA LYS A 158 3.41 -17.54 2.80
C LYS A 158 2.20 -18.48 2.90
N LYS A 159 1.76 -18.77 4.13
CA LYS A 159 0.59 -19.62 4.40
C LYS A 159 -0.68 -19.08 3.74
N GLU A 160 -0.86 -17.77 3.78
CA GLU A 160 -2.04 -17.10 3.22
C GLU A 160 -1.98 -16.94 1.70
N GLY A 161 -0.81 -16.66 1.14
CA GLY A 161 -0.58 -16.53 -0.29
C GLY A 161 -1.49 -15.51 -0.99
N THR A 162 -1.67 -15.71 -2.30
CA THR A 162 -2.65 -14.98 -3.12
C THR A 162 -3.76 -15.95 -3.52
N PRO A 163 -5.03 -15.70 -3.15
CA PRO A 163 -6.13 -16.56 -3.58
C PRO A 163 -6.20 -16.69 -5.10
N GLU A 164 -6.36 -17.90 -5.61
CA GLU A 164 -6.44 -18.17 -7.06
C GLU A 164 -7.60 -17.40 -7.71
N MET A 165 -8.72 -17.26 -7.00
CA MET A 165 -9.86 -16.46 -7.46
C MET A 165 -9.49 -14.98 -7.68
N LEU A 166 -8.61 -14.41 -6.84
CA LEU A 166 -8.13 -13.05 -7.03
C LEU A 166 -7.21 -12.97 -8.26
N ARG A 167 -6.30 -13.94 -8.42
CA ARG A 167 -5.44 -14.03 -9.62
C ARG A 167 -6.28 -14.14 -10.89
N ASN A 168 -7.33 -14.96 -10.89
CA ASN A 168 -8.24 -15.12 -12.02
C ASN A 168 -9.07 -13.87 -12.32
N ALA A 169 -9.32 -13.02 -11.32
CA ALA A 169 -9.99 -11.74 -11.49
C ALA A 169 -9.08 -10.62 -12.04
N THR A 170 -7.78 -10.88 -12.20
CA THR A 170 -6.82 -9.88 -12.71
C THR A 170 -7.26 -9.30 -14.05
N GLY A 171 -7.27 -7.97 -14.13
CA GLY A 171 -7.71 -7.23 -15.31
C GLY A 171 -9.22 -6.99 -15.39
N SER A 172 -10.01 -7.46 -14.41
CA SER A 172 -11.47 -7.40 -14.41
C SER A 172 -12.03 -6.58 -13.24
N SER A 173 -13.37 -6.53 -13.15
CA SER A 173 -14.11 -5.93 -12.05
C SER A 173 -14.99 -7.00 -11.40
N VAL A 174 -15.00 -7.05 -10.08
CA VAL A 174 -15.81 -7.97 -9.27
C VAL A 174 -16.62 -7.19 -8.25
N SER A 175 -17.79 -7.70 -7.85
CA SER A 175 -18.55 -7.05 -6.77
C SER A 175 -17.73 -7.03 -5.48
N LEU A 176 -17.90 -5.99 -4.66
CA LEU A 176 -17.24 -5.89 -3.35
C LEU A 176 -17.50 -7.14 -2.50
N LYS A 177 -18.74 -7.65 -2.52
CA LYS A 177 -19.11 -8.87 -1.80
C LYS A 177 -18.31 -10.09 -2.30
N SER A 178 -18.26 -10.29 -3.62
CA SER A 178 -17.49 -11.41 -4.20
C SER A 178 -16.02 -11.32 -3.83
N LEU A 179 -15.44 -10.10 -3.81
CA LEU A 179 -14.06 -9.89 -3.40
C LEU A 179 -13.84 -10.21 -1.92
N GLN A 180 -14.75 -9.82 -1.04
CA GLN A 180 -14.70 -10.18 0.39
C GLN A 180 -14.80 -11.70 0.60
N ASP A 181 -15.67 -12.37 -0.17
CA ASP A 181 -15.87 -13.83 -0.09
C ASP A 181 -14.60 -14.60 -0.52
N MET A 182 -13.74 -14.04 -1.38
CA MET A 182 -12.42 -14.62 -1.71
C MET A 182 -11.50 -14.74 -0.48
N PHE A 183 -11.75 -13.96 0.57
CA PHE A 183 -11.02 -13.94 1.84
C PHE A 183 -11.88 -14.41 3.02
N ALA A 184 -12.83 -15.30 2.74
CA ALA A 184 -13.85 -15.88 3.62
C ALA A 184 -15.17 -15.09 3.72
N ALA A 185 -15.18 -13.82 4.13
CA ALA A 185 -16.39 -12.98 4.20
C ALA A 185 -16.06 -11.52 4.61
N ALA A 186 -17.03 -10.60 4.49
CA ALA A 186 -16.90 -9.18 4.85
C ALA A 186 -16.36 -8.91 6.28
N GLY A 187 -16.73 -9.73 7.27
CA GLY A 187 -16.25 -9.60 8.64
C GLY A 187 -14.83 -10.13 8.88
N LYS A 188 -14.26 -10.85 7.91
CA LYS A 188 -12.95 -11.53 8.00
C LYS A 188 -11.83 -10.77 7.26
N VAL A 189 -12.16 -9.69 6.56
CA VAL A 189 -11.23 -8.93 5.71
C VAL A 189 -11.60 -7.46 5.68
N ALA A 190 -10.59 -6.59 5.70
CA ALA A 190 -10.73 -5.18 5.34
C ALA A 190 -10.02 -4.95 3.99
N LEU A 191 -10.71 -4.28 3.06
CA LEU A 191 -10.21 -4.05 1.70
C LEU A 191 -9.95 -2.57 1.49
N GLY A 192 -8.69 -2.23 1.18
CA GLY A 192 -8.27 -0.87 0.84
C GLY A 192 -8.37 -0.64 -0.66
N CYS A 193 -9.07 0.41 -1.07
CA CYS A 193 -9.23 0.83 -2.46
C CYS A 193 -8.69 2.24 -2.71
N THR A 194 -8.29 2.49 -3.96
CA THR A 194 -8.15 3.87 -4.45
C THR A 194 -9.53 4.53 -4.62
N PRO A 195 -9.61 5.87 -4.78
CA PRO A 195 -10.87 6.55 -5.10
C PRO A 195 -11.56 6.12 -6.40
N LYS A 196 -10.89 5.33 -7.24
CA LYS A 196 -11.44 4.76 -8.48
C LYS A 196 -11.96 3.33 -8.30
N CYS A 197 -12.09 2.88 -7.05
CA CYS A 197 -12.44 1.52 -6.67
C CYS A 197 -11.47 0.48 -7.24
N GLU A 198 -10.17 0.75 -7.18
CA GLU A 198 -9.12 -0.21 -7.55
C GLU A 198 -8.57 -0.82 -6.26
N LEU A 199 -8.58 -2.16 -6.15
CA LEU A 199 -8.05 -2.85 -4.97
C LEU A 199 -6.56 -2.55 -4.82
N ALA A 200 -6.16 -1.98 -3.69
CA ALA A 200 -4.76 -1.68 -3.38
C ALA A 200 -4.24 -2.53 -2.22
N GLN A 201 -5.08 -2.85 -1.23
CA GLN A 201 -4.67 -3.55 -0.02
C GLN A 201 -5.73 -4.52 0.48
N VAL A 202 -5.28 -5.61 1.08
CA VAL A 202 -6.08 -6.60 1.80
C VAL A 202 -5.51 -6.73 3.21
N VAL A 203 -6.39 -6.64 4.22
CA VAL A 203 -6.04 -6.83 5.62
C VAL A 203 -6.85 -7.99 6.20
N THR A 204 -6.18 -8.98 6.79
CA THR A 204 -6.80 -10.11 7.48
C THR A 204 -6.40 -10.14 8.95
N CYS A 205 -7.28 -10.62 9.83
CA CYS A 205 -7.09 -10.54 11.28
C CYS A 205 -6.87 -11.89 11.95
N TYR A 206 -6.01 -11.92 12.98
CA TYR A 206 -5.60 -13.13 13.70
C TYR A 206 -5.61 -12.92 15.21
N SER A 207 -6.01 -13.95 15.96
CA SER A 207 -5.94 -13.91 17.42
C SER A 207 -4.49 -13.77 17.90
N ARG A 208 -4.31 -13.36 19.16
CA ARG A 208 -3.02 -13.60 19.84
C ARG A 208 -3.07 -15.01 20.39
N GLY A 209 -2.08 -15.82 20.07
CA GLY A 209 -2.08 -17.23 20.48
C GLY A 209 -0.89 -18.02 19.97
N GLY A 210 -0.09 -17.46 19.06
CA GLY A 210 1.20 -18.00 18.69
C GLY A 210 2.23 -17.87 19.82
N LYS A 211 3.40 -18.47 19.59
CA LYS A 211 4.56 -18.38 20.49
C LYS A 211 4.85 -16.91 20.84
N HIS A 212 5.11 -16.64 22.12
CA HIS A 212 5.40 -15.29 22.63
C HIS A 212 4.34 -14.22 22.27
N GLY A 213 3.05 -14.62 22.21
CA GLY A 213 1.95 -13.71 21.91
C GLY A 213 1.81 -13.35 20.42
N GLY A 214 2.52 -14.06 19.54
CA GLY A 214 2.43 -13.93 18.08
C GLY A 214 1.07 -14.31 17.48
N PRO A 215 0.95 -14.27 16.14
CA PRO A 215 -0.30 -14.53 15.43
C PRO A 215 -0.78 -15.96 15.66
N GLY A 216 -2.07 -16.09 15.98
CA GLY A 216 -2.77 -17.36 16.11
C GLY A 216 -3.72 -17.61 14.93
N GLU A 217 -4.89 -18.16 15.23
CA GLU A 217 -5.89 -18.48 14.22
C GLU A 217 -6.56 -17.24 13.62
N ARG A 218 -7.08 -17.39 12.39
CA ARG A 218 -7.83 -16.34 11.71
C ARG A 218 -9.13 -16.04 12.45
N VAL A 219 -9.43 -14.76 12.65
CA VAL A 219 -10.62 -14.28 13.38
C VAL A 219 -11.34 -13.20 12.57
N ASP A 220 -12.52 -12.79 13.04
CA ASP A 220 -13.16 -11.58 12.52
C ASP A 220 -12.28 -10.36 12.81
N CYS A 221 -12.35 -9.37 11.92
CA CYS A 221 -11.72 -8.07 12.08
C CYS A 221 -12.67 -7.14 12.86
N PRO A 222 -12.56 -7.03 14.19
CA PRO A 222 -13.53 -6.34 15.05
C PRO A 222 -13.62 -4.83 14.80
N CYS A 223 -12.60 -4.27 14.15
CA CYS A 223 -12.44 -2.84 13.92
C CYS A 223 -12.73 -2.43 12.48
N PHE A 224 -13.36 -3.29 11.67
CA PHE A 224 -13.54 -3.07 10.23
C PHE A 224 -14.33 -1.79 9.88
N GLY A 225 -15.26 -1.35 10.74
CA GLY A 225 -16.13 -0.18 10.51
C GLY A 225 -15.72 1.11 11.24
N VAL A 226 -14.59 1.13 11.96
CA VAL A 226 -14.06 2.33 12.66
C VAL A 226 -12.71 2.78 12.09
N ARG A 227 -12.37 2.24 10.93
CA ARG A 227 -11.15 2.50 10.18
C ARG A 227 -11.30 3.81 9.41
N ASP A 228 -10.58 4.85 9.80
CA ASP A 228 -10.70 6.21 9.25
C ASP A 228 -9.61 6.58 8.22
N SER A 229 -8.64 5.68 7.99
CA SER A 229 -7.53 5.92 7.05
C SER A 229 -7.84 5.41 5.63
N HIS A 230 -7.25 6.05 4.62
CA HIS A 230 -7.36 5.67 3.20
C HIS A 230 -6.95 4.21 2.89
N TYR A 231 -6.23 3.56 3.80
CA TYR A 231 -5.69 2.20 3.65
C TYR A 231 -6.54 1.13 4.36
N ASP A 232 -7.52 1.55 5.14
CA ASP A 232 -8.22 0.71 6.08
C ASP A 232 -9.71 0.57 5.69
N ASN A 233 -10.07 -0.56 5.09
CA ASN A 233 -11.42 -0.89 4.59
C ASN A 233 -12.07 0.18 3.68
N SER A 234 -11.27 1.00 3.01
CA SER A 234 -11.73 2.15 2.23
C SER A 234 -12.59 1.78 1.01
N CYS A 235 -12.52 0.53 0.51
CA CYS A 235 -13.46 0.06 -0.52
C CYS A 235 -14.91 0.18 -0.06
N ALA A 236 -15.20 -0.22 1.18
CA ALA A 236 -16.55 -0.21 1.74
C ALA A 236 -16.89 1.15 2.36
N GLU A 237 -16.04 1.63 3.26
CA GLU A 237 -16.41 2.73 4.17
C GLU A 237 -16.19 4.11 3.55
N LEU A 238 -15.11 4.29 2.78
CA LEU A 238 -14.73 5.60 2.25
C LEU A 238 -15.27 5.84 0.83
N HIS A 239 -15.22 4.80 -0.01
CA HIS A 239 -15.55 4.91 -1.43
C HIS A 239 -16.88 4.26 -1.80
N ALA A 240 -17.50 3.49 -0.90
CA ALA A 240 -18.77 2.79 -1.13
C ALA A 240 -18.80 2.07 -2.49
N CYS A 241 -17.72 1.35 -2.80
CA CYS A 241 -17.55 0.66 -4.06
C CYS A 241 -18.56 -0.50 -4.18
N GLU A 242 -19.45 -0.44 -5.17
CA GLU A 242 -20.29 -1.58 -5.54
C GLU A 242 -19.45 -2.66 -6.23
N ASP A 243 -18.64 -2.23 -7.20
CA ASP A 243 -17.67 -3.04 -7.92
C ASP A 243 -16.25 -2.56 -7.66
N VAL A 244 -15.32 -3.52 -7.55
CA VAL A 244 -13.89 -3.30 -7.32
C VAL A 244 -13.08 -3.84 -8.48
N LYS A 245 -12.21 -3.00 -9.03
CA LYS A 245 -11.27 -3.35 -10.10
C LYS A 245 -10.05 -4.06 -9.50
N VAL A 246 -9.77 -5.24 -10.02
CA VAL A 246 -8.55 -6.00 -9.70
C VAL A 246 -7.58 -5.78 -10.85
N LEU A 247 -6.69 -4.79 -10.70
CA LEU A 247 -5.82 -4.36 -11.80
C LEU A 247 -4.81 -5.43 -12.20
N SER A 248 -4.45 -5.46 -13.48
CA SER A 248 -3.29 -6.19 -14.01
C SER A 248 -2.04 -5.32 -14.06
N ALA A 249 -0.87 -5.93 -14.26
CA ALA A 249 0.40 -5.21 -14.42
C ALA A 249 0.36 -4.13 -15.51
N ALA A 250 -0.34 -4.40 -16.62
CA ALA A 250 -0.49 -3.46 -17.74
C ALA A 250 -1.42 -2.27 -17.41
N GLN A 251 -2.21 -2.35 -16.34
CA GLN A 251 -3.17 -1.32 -15.92
C GLN A 251 -2.64 -0.41 -14.81
N THR A 252 -1.40 -0.62 -14.35
CA THR A 252 -0.76 0.19 -13.29
C THR A 252 -0.57 1.65 -13.70
N GLY A 253 -0.42 1.92 -15.01
CA GLY A 253 0.00 3.23 -15.50
C GLY A 253 1.47 3.56 -15.26
N CYS A 254 2.25 2.61 -14.72
CA CYS A 254 3.71 2.70 -14.64
C CYS A 254 4.31 2.31 -15.99
N GLY A 255 5.32 3.05 -16.49
CA GLY A 255 5.94 2.81 -17.80
C GLY A 255 5.75 3.90 -18.86
N GLY A 256 5.15 5.06 -18.53
CA GLY A 256 5.21 6.27 -19.35
C GLY A 256 4.49 6.24 -20.70
N GLY A 257 3.84 5.13 -21.06
CA GLY A 257 3.09 4.95 -22.30
C GLY A 257 1.58 5.13 -22.14
N GLY A 258 1.11 6.20 -21.50
CA GLY A 258 -0.27 6.62 -21.75
C GLY A 258 -0.37 7.15 -23.20
N PRO A 259 -1.52 7.03 -23.90
CA PRO A 259 -1.75 7.92 -25.02
C PRO A 259 -1.51 9.35 -24.51
N PRO A 260 -0.90 10.24 -25.30
CA PRO A 260 -0.56 11.57 -24.83
C PRO A 260 -1.79 12.14 -24.16
N ARG A 261 -1.67 12.59 -22.90
CA ARG A 261 -2.70 13.44 -22.31
C ARG A 261 -3.05 14.45 -23.41
N PRO A 262 -4.33 14.64 -23.78
CA PRO A 262 -4.68 15.85 -24.46
C PRO A 262 -4.11 16.92 -23.54
N GLY A 263 -3.10 17.67 -24.02
CA GLY A 263 -2.66 18.86 -23.32
C GLY A 263 -3.89 19.71 -23.02
N PRO A 264 -3.84 20.67 -22.08
CA PRO A 264 -4.93 21.64 -21.97
C PRO A 264 -5.24 22.09 -23.38
N GLY A 265 -6.42 21.69 -23.89
CA GLY A 265 -6.84 22.04 -25.24
C GLY A 265 -6.62 23.54 -25.33
N PRO A 266 -6.00 24.04 -26.40
CA PRO A 266 -5.50 25.41 -26.42
C PRO A 266 -6.64 26.33 -25.97
N GLY A 267 -6.55 26.81 -24.72
CA GLY A 267 -7.28 28.00 -24.32
C GLY A 267 -6.92 29.03 -25.37
N PRO A 268 -7.88 29.85 -25.84
CA PRO A 268 -7.75 30.60 -27.08
C PRO A 268 -6.42 31.36 -27.08
N GLY A 269 -5.44 30.78 -27.77
CA GLY A 269 -4.11 31.34 -27.92
C GLY A 269 -4.20 32.50 -28.89
N PRO A 270 -3.30 33.49 -28.78
CA PRO A 270 -3.39 34.70 -29.57
C PRO A 270 -3.38 34.32 -31.05
N HIS A 271 -4.39 34.83 -31.77
CA HIS A 271 -4.68 34.59 -33.19
C HIS A 271 -3.45 34.19 -34.00
N HIS A 272 -3.37 32.92 -34.41
CA HIS A 272 -2.39 32.47 -35.39
C HIS A 272 -2.70 33.13 -36.74
N ARG A 273 -1.72 33.87 -37.25
CA ARG A 273 -1.71 34.42 -38.62
C ARG A 273 -1.96 33.30 -39.63
N THR A 274 -2.96 33.47 -40.50
CA THR A 274 -3.29 32.51 -41.55
C THR A 274 -2.39 32.76 -42.78
N CYS A 275 -1.80 31.70 -43.34
CA CYS A 275 -1.06 31.80 -44.60
C CYS A 275 -2.03 31.90 -45.78
N ARG A 276 -1.85 32.87 -46.68
CA ARG A 276 -2.68 33.00 -47.89
C ARG A 276 -2.33 32.01 -48.99
N ASP A 277 -3.32 31.77 -49.85
CA ASP A 277 -3.17 31.26 -51.22
C ASP A 277 -2.30 30.00 -51.33
N GLY A 278 -2.71 28.88 -50.73
CA GLY A 278 -2.07 27.58 -50.92
C GLY A 278 -0.63 27.46 -50.36
N ALA A 279 -0.15 28.44 -49.60
CA ALA A 279 1.09 28.34 -48.83
C ALA A 279 0.85 27.51 -47.55
N ARG A 280 1.82 26.68 -47.16
CA ARG A 280 1.75 25.87 -45.93
C ARG A 280 2.59 26.53 -44.83
N CYS A 281 2.10 26.42 -43.60
CA CYS A 281 2.80 26.90 -42.41
C CYS A 281 3.83 25.84 -41.98
N CYS A 282 5.11 26.21 -41.97
CA CYS A 282 6.19 25.34 -41.51
C CYS A 282 6.65 25.78 -40.10
N PRO A 283 6.71 24.86 -39.10
CA PRO A 283 6.91 25.20 -37.69
C PRO A 283 8.09 26.14 -37.39
N ASP A 284 9.18 26.04 -38.15
CA ASP A 284 10.42 26.77 -37.85
C ASP A 284 10.78 27.87 -38.88
N SER A 285 9.95 28.09 -39.91
CA SER A 285 10.33 29.02 -41.01
C SER A 285 9.20 29.82 -41.66
N GLY A 286 8.00 29.78 -41.10
CA GLY A 286 6.86 30.58 -41.55
C GLY A 286 6.16 30.04 -42.82
N CYS A 287 5.37 30.88 -43.49
CA CYS A 287 4.59 30.49 -44.67
C CYS A 287 5.49 30.30 -45.90
N ARG A 288 5.41 29.13 -46.55
CA ARG A 288 6.14 28.83 -47.80
C ARG A 288 5.22 28.29 -48.90
N ARG A 289 5.58 28.58 -50.14
CA ARG A 289 4.99 27.96 -51.33
C ARG A 289 6.08 27.21 -52.09
N CYS A 290 5.80 25.96 -52.45
CA CYS A 290 6.72 25.10 -53.20
C CYS A 290 6.01 24.64 -54.47
N SER A 291 6.66 24.80 -55.63
CA SER A 291 6.17 24.32 -56.92
C SER A 291 6.94 23.06 -57.33
N HIS A 292 6.22 22.09 -57.89
CA HIS A 292 6.80 20.89 -58.47
C HIS A 292 7.13 21.14 -59.95
N SER A 293 8.41 21.11 -60.33
CA SER A 293 8.81 20.97 -61.73
C SER A 293 8.83 19.48 -62.09
N SER A 294 8.24 19.13 -63.24
CA SER A 294 8.22 17.76 -63.77
C SER A 294 9.53 17.33 -64.46
N SER A 295 10.60 18.13 -64.35
CA SER A 295 11.93 17.76 -64.84
C SER A 295 13.00 18.08 -63.80
N GLY A 296 13.66 17.02 -63.29
CA GLY A 296 14.93 17.10 -62.56
C GLY A 296 14.87 17.55 -61.09
N GLY A 297 14.61 16.60 -60.18
CA GLY A 297 15.31 16.40 -58.88
C GLY A 297 15.39 17.48 -57.78
N HIS A 298 15.13 18.76 -58.03
CA HIS A 298 15.29 19.82 -57.01
C HIS A 298 14.02 20.63 -56.80
N ARG A 299 13.51 20.61 -55.56
CA ARG A 299 12.36 21.37 -55.10
C ARG A 299 12.81 22.76 -54.65
N HIS A 300 12.35 23.80 -55.33
CA HIS A 300 12.57 25.19 -54.92
C HIS A 300 11.37 25.68 -54.09
N CYS A 301 11.64 26.17 -52.87
CA CYS A 301 10.61 26.72 -51.98
C CYS A 301 10.95 28.15 -51.58
N THR A 302 10.04 29.08 -51.81
CA THR A 302 10.21 30.51 -51.48
C THR A 302 9.35 30.90 -50.27
N VAL A 303 9.90 31.78 -49.42
CA VAL A 303 9.20 32.36 -48.26
C VAL A 303 8.23 33.42 -48.75
N VAL A 304 7.01 33.41 -48.23
CA VAL A 304 5.98 34.42 -48.50
C VAL A 304 5.48 35.02 -47.18
N LYS A 305 5.14 36.31 -47.18
CA LYS A 305 4.62 36.99 -45.99
C LYS A 305 3.18 36.54 -45.69
N GLY A 306 2.89 36.25 -44.41
CA GLY A 306 1.53 36.08 -43.89
C GLY A 306 0.97 37.42 -43.36
N GLU A 307 -0.36 37.50 -43.17
CA GLU A 307 -1.03 38.65 -42.51
C GLU A 307 -0.87 38.57 -40.99
#